data_AF-A0A7Y4GSG3-F1
#
_entry.id   AF-A0A7Y4GSG3-F1
#
_cell.length_a   1.000
_cell.length_b   1.000
_cell.length_c   1.000
_cell.angle_alpha   90.00
_cell.angle_beta   90.00
_cell.angle_gamma   90.00
#
_symmetry.space_group_name_H-M   'P 1'
#
loop_
_entity.id
_entity.type
_entity.pdbx_description
1 polymer ?
#
loop_
_entity_poly.entity_id
_entity_poly.type
_entity_poly.pdbx_seq_one_letter_code
_entity_poly.pdbx_strand_id
1 'polypeptide(L)'
;MSFDLDFVETFQWFSFLGFMALSIAVLARDHAHQIAIIWYINTLFFVFFVCIGFAAESSNVRLTEVCGSYEDTCKHIYKMLISLDDEVNLLLFGLALAIVPQLLTYVFGILSGSAATPRYVSLAGKIAFWSWIKFIAGLAGISSAAPFATWLAGKPVSVESLFAGIIYISFAFVFAAIYVLLTERIPAVIKAWSGKVGDFANRFVTRIHKFATRNLPATPEPHPHSLTRQALIQFLKSDAVYDYVVQDKPKA
;
A
#
# COMPACT_ATOMS: atom_id res chain seq x y z
N MET A 1 -23.39 -18.41 36.49
CA MET A 1 -22.00 -18.76 36.16
C MET A 1 -21.55 -17.80 35.07
N SER A 2 -21.10 -16.61 35.46
CA SER A 2 -20.65 -15.52 34.59
C SER A 2 -19.18 -15.74 34.24
N PHE A 3 -18.92 -16.80 33.47
CA PHE A 3 -17.58 -17.10 32.97
C PHE A 3 -17.14 -15.97 32.03
N ASP A 4 -16.26 -15.11 32.53
CA ASP A 4 -15.04 -14.65 31.85
C ASP A 4 -15.17 -13.97 30.47
N LEU A 5 -16.18 -13.12 30.28
CA LEU A 5 -16.16 -12.14 29.16
C LEU A 5 -14.86 -11.29 29.22
N ASP A 6 -14.44 -10.91 30.42
CA ASP A 6 -13.18 -10.18 30.65
C ASP A 6 -11.94 -10.95 30.20
N PHE A 7 -11.92 -12.29 30.34
CA PHE A 7 -10.79 -13.11 29.92
C PHE A 7 -10.67 -13.19 28.39
N VAL A 8 -11.80 -13.39 27.69
CA VAL A 8 -11.83 -13.51 26.22
C VAL A 8 -11.36 -12.19 25.60
N GLU A 9 -11.87 -11.06 26.10
CA GLU A 9 -11.44 -9.74 25.65
C GLU A 9 -9.95 -9.53 25.93
N THR A 10 -9.50 -9.78 27.16
CA THR A 10 -8.08 -9.67 27.54
C THR A 10 -7.16 -10.51 26.66
N PHE A 11 -7.53 -11.77 26.41
CA PHE A 11 -6.79 -12.67 25.54
C PHE A 11 -6.73 -12.18 24.09
N GLN A 12 -7.84 -11.66 23.57
CA GLN A 12 -7.91 -11.07 22.25
C GLN A 12 -6.95 -9.86 22.14
N TRP A 13 -6.90 -8.98 23.15
CA TRP A 13 -5.99 -7.84 23.18
C TRP A 13 -4.52 -8.24 23.14
N PHE A 14 -4.12 -9.19 23.99
CA PHE A 14 -2.74 -9.70 24.00
C PHE A 14 -2.36 -10.36 22.67
N SER A 15 -3.32 -11.04 22.03
CA SER A 15 -3.11 -11.64 20.72
C SER A 15 -2.81 -10.58 19.66
N PHE A 16 -3.58 -9.49 19.60
CA PHE A 16 -3.34 -8.39 18.65
C PHE A 16 -1.97 -7.73 18.87
N LEU A 17 -1.61 -7.43 20.12
CA LEU A 17 -0.31 -6.87 20.45
C LEU A 17 0.84 -7.83 20.09
N GLY A 18 0.66 -9.13 20.34
CA GLY A 18 1.62 -10.16 19.96
C GLY A 18 1.81 -10.24 18.45
N PHE A 19 0.72 -10.24 17.67
CA PHE A 19 0.79 -10.23 16.21
C PHE A 19 1.43 -8.96 15.65
N MET A 20 1.12 -7.80 16.23
CA MET A 20 1.75 -6.53 15.85
C MET A 20 3.26 -6.56 16.14
N ALA A 21 3.66 -6.98 17.34
CA ALA A 21 5.07 -7.08 17.72
C ALA A 21 5.84 -8.05 16.82
N LEU A 22 5.25 -9.22 16.52
CA LEU A 22 5.83 -10.19 15.59
C LEU A 22 5.96 -9.60 14.17
N SER A 23 4.93 -8.91 13.68
CA SER A 23 4.93 -8.27 12.36
C SER A 23 6.00 -7.19 12.25
N ILE A 24 6.14 -6.37 13.29
CA ILE A 24 7.20 -5.37 13.40
C ILE A 24 8.57 -6.06 13.40
N ALA A 25 8.76 -7.14 14.14
CA ALA A 25 10.03 -7.88 14.17
C ALA A 25 10.39 -8.48 12.80
N VAL A 26 9.40 -8.96 12.04
CA VAL A 26 9.59 -9.42 10.65
C VAL A 26 10.03 -8.27 9.75
N LEU A 27 9.35 -7.12 9.83
CA LEU A 27 9.64 -5.96 9.00
C LEU A 27 10.95 -5.26 9.39
N ALA A 28 11.34 -5.26 10.66
CA ALA A 28 12.48 -4.51 11.18
C ALA A 28 13.83 -4.98 10.60
N ARG A 29 13.91 -6.23 10.13
CA ARG A 29 15.14 -6.80 9.59
C ARG A 29 15.57 -6.16 8.26
N ASP A 30 14.62 -5.99 7.34
CA ASP A 30 14.92 -5.59 5.96
C ASP A 30 14.10 -4.38 5.48
N HIS A 31 13.03 -4.01 6.20
CA HIS A 31 11.99 -3.09 5.76
C HIS A 31 11.65 -2.02 6.80
N ALA A 32 12.64 -1.55 7.56
CA ALA A 32 12.45 -0.52 8.60
C ALA A 32 11.75 0.76 8.08
N HIS A 33 12.00 1.14 6.82
CA HIS A 33 11.33 2.28 6.19
C HIS A 33 9.80 2.11 6.10
N GLN A 34 9.30 0.88 5.94
CA GLN A 34 7.87 0.60 5.86
C GLN A 34 7.19 0.78 7.22
N ILE A 35 7.86 0.36 8.29
CA ILE A 35 7.42 0.60 9.66
C ILE A 35 7.26 2.10 9.91
N ALA A 36 8.26 2.88 9.48
CA ALA A 36 8.21 4.34 9.63
C ALA A 36 7.02 4.94 8.87
N ILE A 37 6.76 4.52 7.62
CA ILE A 37 5.62 5.01 6.81
C ILE A 37 4.29 4.74 7.52
N ILE A 38 4.08 3.54 8.06
CA ILE A 38 2.86 3.16 8.78
C ILE A 38 2.67 4.09 9.99
N TRP A 39 3.72 4.29 10.80
CA TRP A 39 3.67 5.19 11.94
C TRP A 39 3.43 6.64 11.54
N TYR A 40 4.12 7.15 10.51
CA TYR A 40 3.94 8.52 10.04
C TYR A 40 2.50 8.81 9.64
N ILE A 41 1.86 7.89 8.90
CA ILE A 41 0.48 8.06 8.47
C ILE A 41 -0.47 7.99 9.66
N ASN A 42 -0.30 7.00 10.54
CA ASN A 42 -1.09 6.90 11.76
C ASN A 42 -0.97 8.17 12.62
N THR A 43 0.23 8.66 12.86
CA THR A 43 0.48 9.88 13.65
C THR A 43 -0.07 11.12 12.98
N LEU A 44 0.06 11.26 11.66
CA LEU A 44 -0.49 12.39 10.91
C LEU A 44 -2.02 12.49 11.10
N PHE A 45 -2.73 11.38 10.86
CA PHE A 45 -4.18 11.34 11.03
C PHE A 45 -4.58 11.50 12.50
N PHE A 46 -3.85 10.87 13.42
CA PHE A 46 -4.09 11.02 14.85
C PHE A 46 -4.01 12.49 15.30
N VAL A 47 -2.90 13.17 15.02
CA VAL A 47 -2.71 14.58 15.42
C VAL A 47 -3.78 15.47 14.80
N PHE A 48 -4.04 15.32 13.50
CA PHE A 48 -5.04 16.11 12.80
C PHE A 48 -6.44 15.95 13.42
N PHE A 49 -6.88 14.71 13.66
CA PHE A 49 -8.20 14.45 14.23
C PHE A 49 -8.28 14.73 15.73
N VAL A 50 -7.17 14.66 16.49
CA VAL A 50 -7.15 15.10 17.89
C VAL A 50 -7.39 16.60 17.97
N CYS A 51 -6.74 17.40 17.11
CA CYS A 51 -6.95 18.85 17.09
C CYS A 51 -8.40 19.23 16.77
N ILE A 52 -8.99 18.63 15.73
CA ILE A 52 -10.38 18.91 15.33
C ILE A 52 -11.36 18.36 16.38
N GLY A 53 -11.12 17.15 16.89
CA GLY A 53 -11.93 16.53 17.92
C GLY A 53 -11.94 17.35 19.22
N PHE A 54 -10.78 17.84 19.65
CA PHE A 54 -10.68 18.69 20.83
C PHE A 54 -11.46 19.99 20.65
N ALA A 55 -11.35 20.64 19.48
CA ALA A 55 -12.14 21.83 19.17
C ALA A 55 -13.65 21.54 19.23
N ALA A 56 -14.10 20.42 18.64
CA ALA A 56 -15.50 19.99 18.68
C ALA A 56 -16.00 19.75 20.12
N GLU A 57 -15.24 18.97 20.89
CA GLU A 57 -15.58 18.59 22.26
C GLU A 57 -15.62 19.79 23.22
N SER A 58 -14.68 20.73 23.06
CA SER A 58 -14.60 21.97 23.84
C SER A 58 -15.76 22.92 23.56
N SER A 59 -16.27 22.93 22.32
CA SER A 59 -17.42 23.74 21.90
C SER A 59 -18.76 23.00 22.06
N ASN A 60 -18.72 21.74 22.49
CA ASN A 60 -19.88 20.85 22.63
C ASN A 60 -20.71 20.72 21.33
N VAL A 61 -20.01 20.67 20.21
CA VAL A 61 -20.56 20.52 18.85
C VAL A 61 -20.12 19.20 18.23
N ARG A 62 -20.79 18.77 17.16
CA ARG A 62 -20.35 17.58 16.41
C ARG A 62 -19.04 17.89 15.66
N LEU A 63 -18.22 16.86 15.42
CA LEU A 63 -16.94 17.00 14.72
C LEU A 63 -17.06 17.76 13.38
N THR A 64 -18.13 17.51 12.62
CA THR A 64 -18.38 18.14 11.31
C THR A 64 -18.84 19.59 11.41
N GLU A 65 -19.47 19.98 12.52
CA GLU A 65 -19.97 21.34 12.74
C GLU A 65 -18.84 22.35 12.96
N VAL A 66 -17.64 21.89 13.35
CA VAL A 66 -16.43 22.72 13.46
C VAL A 66 -16.10 23.40 12.13
N CYS A 67 -16.53 22.84 11.00
CA CYS A 67 -16.31 23.41 9.68
C CYS A 67 -17.27 24.57 9.31
N GLY A 68 -18.25 24.90 10.17
CA GLY A 68 -19.19 26.00 9.94
C GLY A 68 -19.95 25.86 8.63
N SER A 69 -19.80 26.84 7.72
CA SER A 69 -20.48 26.85 6.42
C SER A 69 -20.10 25.68 5.49
N TYR A 70 -19.04 24.94 5.81
CA TYR A 70 -18.58 23.78 5.05
C TYR A 70 -18.91 22.44 5.73
N GLU A 71 -19.87 22.39 6.66
CA GLU A 71 -20.26 21.17 7.38
C GLU A 71 -20.54 19.99 6.43
N ASP A 72 -21.32 20.19 5.37
CA ASP A 72 -21.67 19.12 4.42
C ASP A 72 -20.44 18.57 3.69
N THR A 73 -19.51 19.44 3.30
CA THR A 73 -18.25 19.03 2.67
C THR A 73 -17.39 18.24 3.65
N CYS A 74 -17.25 18.72 4.89
CA CYS A 74 -16.51 18.01 5.93
C CYS A 74 -17.13 16.66 6.26
N LYS A 75 -18.46 16.56 6.30
CA LYS A 75 -19.18 15.31 6.50
C LYS A 75 -18.92 14.33 5.37
N HIS A 76 -18.89 14.81 4.12
CA HIS A 76 -18.58 13.96 2.97
C HIS A 76 -17.13 13.47 2.99
N ILE A 77 -16.16 14.35 3.25
CA ILE A 77 -14.74 14.00 3.36
C ILE A 77 -14.53 13.02 4.52
N TYR A 78 -15.11 13.29 5.69
CA TYR A 78 -15.02 12.40 6.84
C TYR A 78 -15.58 11.02 6.52
N LYS A 79 -16.77 10.95 5.90
CA LYS A 79 -17.37 9.69 5.46
C LYS A 79 -16.46 8.94 4.49
N MET A 80 -15.88 9.62 3.51
CA MET A 80 -14.94 9.02 2.56
C MET A 80 -13.68 8.48 3.26
N LEU A 81 -13.14 9.20 4.24
CA LEU A 81 -11.95 8.78 4.99
C LEU A 81 -12.18 7.55 5.88
N ILE A 82 -13.41 7.31 6.34
CA ILE A 82 -13.74 6.19 7.23
C ILE A 82 -14.43 5.01 6.53
N SER A 83 -14.86 5.19 5.27
CA SER A 83 -15.66 4.20 4.54
C SER A 83 -14.78 3.10 3.97
N LEU A 84 -14.84 1.91 4.59
CA LEU A 84 -14.15 0.71 4.10
C LEU A 84 -14.63 0.31 2.71
N ASP A 85 -15.95 0.40 2.46
CA ASP A 85 -16.54 0.02 1.18
C ASP A 85 -16.06 0.93 0.05
N ASP A 86 -15.99 2.24 0.28
CA ASP A 86 -15.54 3.19 -0.72
C ASP A 86 -14.05 3.00 -1.05
N GLU A 87 -13.20 2.75 -0.04
CA GLU A 87 -11.78 2.47 -0.27
C GLU A 87 -11.59 1.14 -1.03
N VAL A 88 -12.28 0.08 -0.65
CA VAL A 88 -12.20 -1.22 -1.35
C VAL A 88 -12.66 -1.07 -2.79
N ASN A 89 -13.76 -0.36 -3.03
CA ASN A 89 -14.25 -0.09 -4.39
C ASN A 89 -13.24 0.74 -5.20
N LEU A 90 -12.63 1.75 -4.60
CA LEU A 90 -11.59 2.57 -5.22
C LEU A 90 -10.37 1.74 -5.62
N LEU A 91 -9.89 0.88 -4.70
CA LEU A 91 -8.76 -0.01 -4.94
C LEU A 91 -9.06 -1.04 -6.03
N LEU A 92 -10.23 -1.70 -5.97
CA LEU A 92 -10.65 -2.68 -6.97
C LEU A 92 -10.81 -2.03 -8.34
N PHE A 93 -11.41 -0.85 -8.41
CA PHE A 93 -11.56 -0.10 -9.65
C PHE A 93 -10.21 0.28 -10.25
N GLY A 94 -9.31 0.86 -9.45
CA GLY A 94 -7.97 1.22 -9.89
C GLY A 94 -7.15 -0.01 -10.34
N LEU A 95 -7.26 -1.12 -9.61
CA LEU A 95 -6.61 -2.37 -9.95
C LEU A 95 -7.18 -2.97 -11.25
N ALA A 96 -8.51 -2.95 -11.42
CA ALA A 96 -9.17 -3.43 -12.62
C ALA A 96 -8.73 -2.62 -13.84
N LEU A 97 -8.70 -1.29 -13.75
CA LEU A 97 -8.22 -0.41 -14.82
C LEU A 97 -6.76 -0.70 -15.20
N ALA A 98 -5.91 -1.02 -14.23
CA ALA A 98 -4.51 -1.35 -14.51
C ALA A 98 -4.33 -2.77 -15.07
N ILE A 99 -4.97 -3.77 -14.48
CA ILE A 99 -4.74 -5.19 -14.77
C ILE A 99 -5.52 -5.67 -15.99
N VAL A 100 -6.80 -5.32 -16.11
CA VAL A 100 -7.69 -5.89 -17.14
C VAL A 100 -7.18 -5.62 -18.56
N PRO A 101 -6.78 -4.38 -18.93
CA PRO A 101 -6.26 -4.14 -20.28
C PRO A 101 -4.99 -4.95 -20.59
N GLN A 102 -4.11 -5.13 -19.60
CA GLN A 102 -2.89 -5.92 -19.76
C GLN A 102 -3.17 -7.42 -19.92
N LEU A 103 -4.10 -7.97 -19.14
CA LEU A 103 -4.51 -9.36 -19.27
C LEU A 103 -5.19 -9.63 -20.61
N LEU A 104 -6.09 -8.74 -21.05
CA LEU A 104 -6.72 -8.84 -22.36
C LEU A 104 -5.68 -8.80 -23.48
N THR A 105 -4.74 -7.85 -23.42
CA THR A 105 -3.64 -7.76 -24.40
C THR A 105 -2.80 -9.03 -24.40
N TYR A 106 -2.51 -9.60 -23.23
CA TYR A 106 -1.78 -10.86 -23.12
C TYR A 106 -2.56 -12.02 -23.74
N VAL A 107 -3.86 -12.16 -23.41
CA VAL A 107 -4.74 -13.21 -23.95
C VAL A 107 -4.86 -13.12 -25.47
N PHE A 108 -5.11 -11.93 -26.02
CA PHE A 108 -5.15 -11.74 -27.47
C PHE A 108 -3.77 -11.97 -28.11
N GLY A 109 -2.69 -11.57 -27.44
CA GLY A 109 -1.32 -11.83 -27.86
C GLY A 109 -0.97 -13.32 -27.89
N ILE A 110 -1.56 -14.16 -27.02
CA ILE A 110 -1.36 -15.61 -27.05
C ILE A 110 -1.89 -16.18 -28.37
N LEU A 111 -3.05 -15.72 -28.81
CA LEU A 111 -3.67 -16.19 -30.06
C LEU A 111 -2.79 -15.87 -31.28
N SER A 112 -2.17 -14.69 -31.30
CA SER A 112 -1.25 -14.27 -32.37
C SER A 112 0.20 -14.78 -32.19
N GLY A 113 0.53 -15.37 -31.03
CA GLY A 113 1.91 -15.72 -30.68
C GLY A 113 2.83 -14.52 -30.46
N SER A 114 2.28 -13.33 -30.20
CA SER A 114 2.99 -12.07 -29.97
C SER A 114 2.76 -11.50 -28.57
N ALA A 115 2.47 -12.35 -27.59
CA ALA A 115 2.15 -11.93 -26.22
C ALA A 115 3.39 -11.37 -25.51
N ALA A 116 3.37 -10.09 -25.15
CA ALA A 116 4.39 -9.50 -24.28
C ALA A 116 4.03 -9.73 -22.81
N THR A 117 5.01 -10.11 -21.98
CA THR A 117 4.79 -10.31 -20.53
C THR A 117 4.25 -9.03 -19.88
N PRO A 118 3.14 -9.10 -19.12
CA PRO A 118 2.56 -7.94 -18.47
C PRO A 118 3.52 -7.39 -17.41
N ARG A 119 4.00 -6.17 -17.60
CA ARG A 119 5.03 -5.56 -16.72
C ARG A 119 4.44 -4.81 -15.55
N TYR A 120 3.25 -4.23 -15.69
CA TYR A 120 2.70 -3.31 -14.69
C TYR A 120 1.74 -3.97 -13.70
N VAL A 121 1.34 -5.22 -13.91
CA VAL A 121 0.43 -5.94 -13.00
C VAL A 121 1.02 -6.07 -11.59
N SER A 122 2.31 -6.40 -11.48
CA SER A 122 3.00 -6.51 -10.18
C SER A 122 3.16 -5.14 -9.51
N LEU A 123 3.45 -4.10 -10.28
CA LEU A 123 3.56 -2.72 -9.78
C LEU A 123 2.20 -2.20 -9.29
N ALA A 124 1.14 -2.39 -10.08
CA ALA A 124 -0.21 -1.97 -9.72
C ALA A 124 -0.70 -2.71 -8.46
N GLY A 125 -0.47 -4.03 -8.37
CA GLY A 125 -0.76 -4.81 -7.18
C GLY A 125 0.01 -4.32 -5.95
N LYS A 126 1.30 -4.00 -6.10
CA LYS A 126 2.11 -3.40 -5.04
C LYS A 126 1.53 -2.06 -4.57
N ILE A 127 1.20 -1.16 -5.51
CA ILE A 127 0.63 0.14 -5.19
C ILE A 127 -0.71 -0.02 -4.45
N ALA A 128 -1.62 -0.84 -4.97
CA ALA A 128 -2.93 -1.07 -4.37
C ALA A 128 -2.81 -1.63 -2.94
N PHE A 129 -1.96 -2.64 -2.75
CA PHE A 129 -1.77 -3.25 -1.44
C PHE A 129 -1.15 -2.27 -0.43
N TRP A 130 -0.19 -1.45 -0.87
CA TRP A 130 0.37 -0.40 -0.02
C TRP A 130 -0.64 0.71 0.28
N SER A 131 -1.48 1.11 -0.67
CA SER A 131 -2.57 2.06 -0.41
C SER A 131 -3.53 1.52 0.65
N TRP A 132 -3.90 0.24 0.59
CA TRP A 132 -4.72 -0.41 1.62
C TRP A 132 -4.09 -0.38 3.01
N ILE A 133 -2.81 -0.72 3.14
CA ILE A 133 -2.08 -0.65 4.42
C ILE A 133 -2.13 0.77 4.99
N LYS A 134 -1.89 1.78 4.13
CA LYS A 134 -1.89 3.20 4.52
C LYS A 134 -3.27 3.67 4.95
N PHE A 135 -4.31 3.24 4.25
CA PHE A 135 -5.70 3.53 4.62
C PHE A 135 -6.01 2.99 6.01
N ILE A 136 -5.72 1.71 6.28
CA ILE A 136 -5.93 1.11 7.61
C ILE A 136 -5.11 1.85 8.69
N ALA A 137 -3.86 2.23 8.41
CA ALA A 137 -3.05 3.02 9.34
C ALA A 137 -3.67 4.41 9.60
N GLY A 138 -4.26 5.03 8.58
CA GLY A 138 -5.03 6.26 8.73
C GLY A 138 -6.26 6.07 9.62
N LEU A 139 -7.05 5.02 9.38
CA LEU A 139 -8.21 4.65 10.22
C LEU A 139 -7.82 4.43 11.68
N ALA A 140 -6.66 3.82 11.92
CA ALA A 140 -6.13 3.65 13.27
C ALA A 140 -5.90 4.99 13.96
N GLY A 141 -5.30 5.95 13.25
CA GLY A 141 -5.09 7.31 13.74
C GLY A 141 -6.40 8.04 14.04
N ILE A 142 -7.35 8.00 13.11
CA ILE A 142 -8.70 8.59 13.27
C ILE A 142 -9.43 7.98 14.47
N SER A 143 -9.44 6.64 14.58
CA SER A 143 -10.15 5.92 15.64
C SER A 143 -9.53 6.18 17.02
N SER A 144 -8.20 6.34 17.08
CA SER A 144 -7.50 6.68 18.33
C SER A 144 -7.73 8.13 18.73
N ALA A 145 -7.96 9.03 17.77
CA ALA A 145 -8.04 10.46 18.04
C ALA A 145 -9.27 10.85 18.85
N ALA A 146 -10.44 10.25 18.57
CA ALA A 146 -11.69 10.57 19.25
C ALA A 146 -11.62 10.43 20.78
N PRO A 147 -11.27 9.25 21.35
CA PRO A 147 -11.17 9.11 22.80
C PRO A 147 -10.09 10.01 23.43
N PHE A 148 -8.99 10.24 22.72
CA PHE A 148 -7.96 11.18 23.20
C PHE A 148 -8.47 12.63 23.24
N ALA A 149 -9.21 13.07 22.24
CA ALA A 149 -9.82 14.39 22.21
C ALA A 149 -10.85 14.58 23.33
N THR A 150 -11.72 13.58 23.56
CA THR A 150 -12.69 13.57 24.66
C THR A 150 -11.99 13.63 26.03
N TRP A 151 -10.91 12.86 26.20
CA TRP A 151 -10.10 12.89 27.42
C TRP A 151 -9.45 14.26 27.65
N LEU A 152 -8.85 14.86 26.60
CA LEU A 152 -8.24 16.19 26.67
C LEU A 152 -9.26 17.30 26.99
N ALA A 153 -10.52 17.11 26.59
CA ALA A 153 -11.63 18.00 26.96
C ALA A 153 -12.15 17.77 28.40
N GLY A 154 -11.53 16.89 29.18
CA GLY A 154 -11.92 16.60 30.56
C GLY A 154 -13.18 15.74 30.70
N LYS A 155 -13.62 15.08 29.63
CA LYS A 155 -14.79 14.20 29.63
C LYS A 155 -14.36 12.75 29.91
N PRO A 156 -15.22 11.92 30.54
CA PRO A 156 -14.91 10.52 30.79
C PRO A 156 -14.80 9.74 29.47
N VAL A 157 -13.87 8.79 29.41
CA VAL A 157 -13.59 7.99 28.21
C VAL A 157 -13.68 6.51 28.55
N SER A 158 -14.36 5.73 27.70
CA SER A 158 -14.42 4.28 27.83
C SER A 158 -13.09 3.66 27.42
N VAL A 159 -12.57 2.74 28.23
CA VAL A 159 -11.34 2.00 27.93
C VAL A 159 -11.46 1.24 26.60
N GLU A 160 -12.64 0.71 26.28
CA GLU A 160 -12.91 0.00 25.02
C GLU A 160 -12.64 0.88 23.79
N SER A 161 -12.99 2.16 23.87
CA SER A 161 -12.81 3.10 22.75
C SER A 161 -11.34 3.39 22.42
N LEU A 162 -10.43 3.26 23.40
CA LEU A 162 -8.98 3.41 23.19
C LEU A 162 -8.40 2.26 22.35
N PHE A 163 -9.04 1.10 22.37
CA PHE A 163 -8.52 -0.09 21.72
C PHE A 163 -8.85 -0.21 20.24
N ALA A 164 -9.89 0.47 19.75
CA ALA A 164 -10.26 0.44 18.34
C ALA A 164 -9.07 0.81 17.43
N GLY A 165 -8.33 1.85 17.80
CA GLY A 165 -7.12 2.26 17.09
C GLY A 165 -6.00 1.22 17.12
N ILE A 166 -5.82 0.54 18.26
CA ILE A 166 -4.80 -0.52 18.43
C ILE A 166 -5.10 -1.71 17.51
N ILE A 167 -6.38 -2.07 17.32
CA ILE A 167 -6.77 -3.14 16.39
C ILE A 167 -6.38 -2.75 14.95
N TYR A 168 -6.77 -1.56 14.51
CA TYR A 168 -6.49 -1.13 13.14
C TYR A 168 -4.99 -1.02 12.86
N ILE A 169 -4.20 -0.44 13.77
CA ILE A 169 -2.74 -0.34 13.56
C ILE A 169 -2.09 -1.73 13.53
N SER A 170 -2.59 -2.67 14.35
CA SER A 170 -2.14 -4.07 14.33
C SER A 170 -2.42 -4.70 12.97
N PHE A 171 -3.61 -4.50 12.39
CA PHE A 171 -3.93 -4.97 11.05
C PHE A 171 -3.02 -4.37 9.97
N ALA A 172 -2.72 -3.07 10.05
CA ALA A 172 -1.81 -2.43 9.09
C ALA A 172 -0.42 -3.11 9.09
N PHE A 173 0.14 -3.38 10.28
CA PHE A 173 1.41 -4.09 10.41
C PHE A 173 1.34 -5.55 9.95
N VAL A 174 0.28 -6.27 10.32
CA VAL A 174 0.07 -7.66 9.90
C VAL A 174 -0.03 -7.76 8.39
N PHE A 175 -0.80 -6.89 7.73
CA PHE A 175 -0.89 -6.87 6.27
C PHE A 175 0.44 -6.52 5.62
N ALA A 176 1.19 -5.56 6.15
CA ALA A 176 2.54 -5.25 5.65
C ALA A 176 3.50 -6.44 5.77
N ALA A 177 3.50 -7.14 6.92
CA ALA A 177 4.33 -8.33 7.11
C ALA A 177 3.90 -9.47 6.17
N ILE A 178 2.60 -9.72 6.04
CA ILE A 178 2.06 -10.72 5.09
C ILE A 178 2.50 -10.39 3.66
N TYR A 179 2.39 -9.13 3.24
CA TYR A 179 2.83 -8.69 1.92
C TYR A 179 4.30 -9.07 1.67
N VAL A 180 5.20 -8.65 2.57
CA VAL A 180 6.64 -8.96 2.47
C VAL A 180 6.88 -10.47 2.44
N LEU A 181 6.20 -11.24 3.30
CA LEU A 181 6.33 -12.69 3.32
C LEU A 181 5.88 -13.32 1.99
N LEU A 182 4.73 -12.92 1.47
CA LEU A 182 4.16 -13.45 0.23
C LEU A 182 4.96 -13.05 -1.01
N THR A 183 5.49 -11.82 -1.07
CA THR A 183 6.15 -11.32 -2.29
C THR A 183 7.65 -11.60 -2.33
N GLU A 184 8.31 -11.75 -1.18
CA GLU A 184 9.77 -11.88 -1.13
C GLU A 184 10.21 -13.24 -0.57
N ARG A 185 9.67 -13.64 0.59
CA ARG A 185 10.15 -14.84 1.30
C ARG A 185 9.61 -16.13 0.71
N ILE A 186 8.30 -16.22 0.46
CA ILE A 186 7.67 -17.43 -0.08
C ILE A 186 8.22 -17.78 -1.47
N PRO A 187 8.35 -16.86 -2.43
CA PRO A 187 8.91 -17.19 -3.74
C PRO A 187 10.36 -17.69 -3.65
N ALA A 188 11.17 -17.14 -2.73
CA ALA A 188 12.53 -17.61 -2.51
C ALA A 188 12.57 -19.04 -1.95
N VAL A 189 11.69 -19.35 -0.97
CA VAL A 189 11.56 -20.70 -0.41
C VAL A 189 11.05 -21.68 -1.44
N ILE A 190 9.99 -21.33 -2.19
CA ILE A 190 9.44 -22.15 -3.27
C ILE A 190 10.52 -22.39 -4.34
N LYS A 191 11.31 -21.39 -4.71
CA LYS A 191 12.40 -21.55 -5.69
C LYS A 191 13.48 -22.52 -5.17
N ALA A 192 13.85 -22.42 -3.89
CA ALA A 192 14.81 -23.33 -3.27
C ALA A 192 14.28 -24.78 -3.19
N TRP A 193 12.98 -24.95 -2.93
CA TRP A 193 12.36 -26.27 -2.77
C TRP A 193 11.99 -26.92 -4.11
N SER A 194 11.48 -26.13 -5.06
CA SER A 194 11.07 -26.57 -6.40
C SER A 194 12.25 -27.02 -7.27
N GLY A 195 13.49 -26.66 -6.92
CA GLY A 195 14.70 -27.21 -7.53
C GLY A 195 14.80 -28.74 -7.46
N LYS A 196 13.98 -29.41 -6.64
CA LYS A 196 13.89 -30.88 -6.54
C LYS A 196 12.60 -31.52 -7.09
N VAL A 197 11.49 -30.78 -7.30
CA VAL A 197 10.16 -31.38 -7.58
C VAL A 197 9.35 -30.65 -8.68
N GLY A 198 9.74 -29.43 -9.09
CA GLY A 198 8.91 -28.54 -9.91
C GLY A 198 8.95 -28.71 -11.43
N ASP A 199 9.44 -29.84 -11.92
CA ASP A 199 9.92 -29.93 -13.30
C ASP A 199 8.76 -30.00 -14.33
N PHE A 200 7.59 -30.53 -13.97
CA PHE A 200 6.44 -30.62 -14.89
C PHE A 200 5.70 -29.29 -15.04
N ALA A 201 5.31 -28.65 -13.94
CA ALA A 201 4.59 -27.37 -13.96
C ALA A 201 5.43 -26.26 -14.60
N ASN A 202 6.72 -26.19 -14.28
CA ASN A 202 7.63 -25.24 -14.92
C ASN A 202 7.77 -25.52 -16.42
N ARG A 203 7.87 -26.78 -16.85
CA ARG A 203 7.90 -27.14 -18.28
C ARG A 203 6.60 -26.75 -18.98
N PHE A 204 5.44 -26.96 -18.36
CA PHE A 204 4.15 -26.59 -18.92
C PHE A 204 4.01 -25.07 -19.08
N VAL A 205 4.28 -24.30 -18.02
CA VAL A 205 4.27 -22.82 -18.07
C VAL A 205 5.26 -22.30 -19.10
N THR A 206 6.46 -22.88 -19.16
CA THR A 206 7.48 -22.50 -20.16
C THR A 206 7.02 -22.81 -21.58
N ARG A 207 6.34 -23.93 -21.82
CA ARG A 207 5.78 -24.28 -23.14
C ARG A 207 4.69 -23.31 -23.56
N ILE A 208 3.75 -22.99 -22.67
CA ILE A 208 2.71 -21.97 -22.93
C ILE A 208 3.37 -20.63 -23.23
N HIS A 209 4.33 -20.21 -22.41
CA HIS A 209 5.03 -18.94 -22.62
C HIS A 209 5.78 -18.91 -23.95
N LYS A 210 6.52 -19.97 -24.30
CA LYS A 210 7.20 -20.07 -25.61
C LYS A 210 6.21 -20.04 -26.78
N PHE A 211 5.08 -20.73 -26.65
CA PHE A 211 4.03 -20.68 -27.67
C PHE A 211 3.45 -19.27 -27.83
N ALA A 212 3.21 -18.60 -26.71
CA ALA A 212 2.67 -17.24 -26.65
C ALA A 212 3.64 -16.17 -27.17
N THR A 213 4.94 -16.44 -27.16
CA THR A 213 6.03 -15.49 -27.53
C THR A 213 6.72 -15.84 -28.85
N ARG A 214 6.26 -16.86 -29.58
CA ARG A 214 6.95 -17.42 -30.76
C ARG A 214 7.25 -16.43 -31.89
N ASN A 215 6.46 -15.35 -32.00
CA ASN A 215 6.60 -14.34 -33.05
C ASN A 215 7.24 -13.04 -32.55
N LEU A 216 7.64 -12.97 -31.27
CA LEU A 216 8.40 -11.82 -30.81
C LEU A 216 9.81 -11.88 -31.40
N PRO A 217 10.34 -10.76 -31.93
CA PRO A 217 11.74 -10.70 -32.33
C PRO A 217 12.59 -11.08 -31.12
N ALA A 218 13.63 -11.88 -31.34
CA ALA A 218 14.56 -12.23 -30.28
C ALA A 218 15.03 -10.93 -29.62
N THR A 219 14.58 -10.69 -28.39
CA THR A 219 14.98 -9.49 -27.66
C THR A 219 16.50 -9.50 -27.64
N PRO A 220 17.20 -8.52 -28.25
CA PRO A 220 18.64 -8.44 -28.09
C PRO A 220 18.92 -8.49 -26.59
N GLU A 221 19.89 -9.30 -26.19
CA GLU A 221 20.17 -9.59 -24.77
C GLU A 221 20.03 -8.31 -23.95
N PRO A 222 19.31 -8.34 -22.81
CA PRO A 222 19.10 -7.16 -22.01
C PRO A 222 20.47 -6.63 -21.60
N HIS A 223 20.95 -5.60 -22.29
CA HIS A 223 22.17 -4.92 -21.91
C HIS A 223 21.96 -4.44 -20.47
N PRO A 224 22.74 -4.98 -19.51
CA PRO A 224 22.51 -4.71 -18.10
C PRO A 224 22.63 -3.20 -17.89
N HIS A 225 21.55 -2.59 -17.40
CA HIS A 225 21.47 -1.19 -16.95
C HIS A 225 21.55 -0.07 -17.99
N SER A 226 21.46 -0.37 -19.29
CA SER A 226 21.78 0.65 -20.28
C SER A 226 20.59 1.36 -20.91
N LEU A 227 19.34 0.88 -20.92
CA LEU A 227 18.30 1.60 -21.68
C LEU A 227 17.96 2.99 -21.13
N THR A 228 17.81 3.20 -19.82
CA THR A 228 17.61 4.56 -19.27
C THR A 228 18.90 5.37 -19.25
N ARG A 229 20.06 4.77 -18.97
CA ARG A 229 21.34 5.50 -18.94
C ARG A 229 21.87 5.80 -20.34
N GLN A 230 21.74 4.89 -21.30
CA GLN A 230 22.06 5.09 -22.72
C GLN A 230 20.99 5.90 -23.45
N ALA A 231 19.69 5.80 -23.13
CA ALA A 231 18.72 6.76 -23.69
C ALA A 231 18.99 8.15 -23.13
N LEU A 232 19.32 8.30 -21.84
CA LEU A 232 19.74 9.58 -21.27
C LEU A 232 21.07 10.05 -21.85
N ILE A 233 22.07 9.18 -22.03
CA ILE A 233 23.34 9.52 -22.67
C ILE A 233 23.15 9.83 -24.16
N GLN A 234 22.26 9.15 -24.89
CA GLN A 234 21.94 9.43 -26.29
C GLN A 234 21.15 10.73 -26.41
N PHE A 235 20.25 11.02 -25.47
CA PHE A 235 19.54 12.29 -25.37
C PHE A 235 20.53 13.44 -25.06
N LEU A 236 21.45 13.24 -24.11
CA LEU A 236 22.52 14.19 -23.76
C LEU A 236 23.60 14.32 -24.84
N LYS A 237 23.81 13.29 -25.67
CA LYS A 237 24.71 13.31 -26.84
C LYS A 237 24.01 13.77 -28.11
N SER A 238 22.68 13.85 -28.14
CA SER A 238 21.99 14.43 -29.28
C SER A 238 22.30 15.94 -29.30
N ASP A 239 22.77 16.43 -30.44
CA ASP A 239 23.33 17.78 -30.60
C ASP A 239 22.40 18.91 -30.10
N ALA A 240 21.10 18.63 -29.91
CA ALA A 240 20.11 19.54 -29.36
C ALA A 240 20.44 20.07 -27.94
N VAL A 241 21.17 19.32 -27.10
CA VAL A 241 21.56 19.78 -25.75
C VAL A 241 22.85 20.60 -25.79
N TYR A 242 23.76 20.34 -26.73
CA TYR A 242 24.99 21.13 -26.88
C TYR A 242 24.71 22.52 -27.42
N ASP A 243 23.76 22.67 -28.35
CA ASP A 243 23.38 23.99 -28.89
C ASP A 243 22.75 24.90 -27.83
N TYR A 244 22.00 24.35 -26.87
CA TYR A 244 21.40 25.13 -25.78
C TYR A 244 22.44 25.65 -24.77
N VAL A 245 23.50 24.89 -24.49
CA VAL A 245 24.55 25.28 -23.53
C VAL A 245 25.56 26.27 -24.15
N VAL A 246 25.76 26.22 -25.47
CA VAL A 246 26.69 27.11 -26.16
C VAL A 246 26.09 28.52 -26.40
N GLN A 247 24.76 28.64 -26.51
CA GLN A 247 24.11 29.94 -26.72
C GLN A 247 24.04 30.84 -25.47
N ASP A 248 24.22 30.29 -24.27
CA ASP A 248 24.06 31.04 -23.02
C ASP A 248 25.39 31.57 -22.42
N LYS A 249 26.45 31.63 -23.24
CA LYS A 249 27.66 32.37 -22.85
C LYS A 249 27.43 33.86 -23.05
N PRO A 250 27.44 34.70 -21.99
CA PRO A 250 27.36 36.14 -22.15
C PRO A 250 28.55 36.62 -22.98
N LYS A 251 28.26 37.39 -24.03
CA LYS A 251 29.28 38.10 -24.81
C LYS A 251 29.95 39.11 -23.87
N ALA A 252 31.23 38.87 -23.57
CA ALA A 252 32.11 39.85 -22.95
C ALA A 252 32.44 40.98 -23.94
#